data_AF-A0A2P9AFJ0-F1
#
_entry.id   AF-A0A2P9AFJ0-F1
#
_cell.length_a   1.000
_cell.length_b   1.000
_cell.length_c   1.000
_cell.angle_alpha   90.00
_cell.angle_beta   90.00
_cell.angle_gamma   90.00
#
_symmetry.space_group_name_H-M   'P 1'
#
loop_
_entity.id
_entity.type
_entity.pdbx_description
1 polymer ?
#
loop_
_entity_poly.entity_id
_entity_poly.type
_entity_poly.pdbx_seq_one_letter_code
_entity_poly.pdbx_strand_id
1 'polypeptide(L)'
;MAIAPALTAGFSAVTGPTEIERDREIRYDGDASFLGFVGAELSFRVRQAPNVELVYQPHHRSGANGTIGDMKEGSNANTLGIRYRF
;
A
#
# COMPACT_ATOMS: atom_id res chain seq x y z
N MET A 1 -16.15 -5.56 20.81
CA MET A 1 -15.15 -5.07 19.86
C MET A 1 -14.72 -6.24 18.99
N ALA A 2 -14.56 -6.04 17.69
CA ALA A 2 -13.94 -7.00 16.79
C ALA A 2 -12.67 -6.39 16.22
N ILE A 3 -11.62 -7.21 16.12
CA ILE A 3 -10.34 -6.87 15.49
C ILE A 3 -10.11 -7.94 14.43
N ALA A 4 -9.86 -7.54 13.18
CA ALA A 4 -9.66 -8.47 12.08
C ALA A 4 -8.36 -8.14 11.33
N PRO A 5 -7.45 -9.12 11.15
CA PRO A 5 -6.32 -8.97 10.24
C PRO A 5 -6.75 -9.22 8.80
N ALA A 6 -6.09 -8.54 7.86
CA ALA A 6 -6.20 -8.83 6.43
C ALA A 6 -4.87 -8.58 5.71
N LEU A 7 -4.76 -9.12 4.50
CA LEU A 7 -3.68 -8.83 3.57
C LEU A 7 -4.31 -8.39 2.25
N THR A 8 -3.89 -7.23 1.76
CA THR A 8 -4.24 -6.72 0.43
C THR A 8 -2.99 -6.76 -0.44
N ALA A 9 -3.15 -7.07 -1.72
CA ALA A 9 -2.07 -7.02 -2.68
C ALA A 9 -2.63 -6.67 -4.05
N GLY A 10 -1.80 -6.09 -4.90
CA GLY A 10 -2.20 -5.72 -6.26
C GLY A 10 -1.13 -4.92 -6.97
N PHE A 11 -1.57 -4.15 -7.94
CA PHE A 11 -0.72 -3.24 -8.71
C PHE A 11 -1.14 -1.80 -8.47
N SER A 12 -0.18 -0.89 -8.58
CA SER A 12 -0.38 0.54 -8.45
C SER A 12 0.21 1.25 -9.66
N ALA A 13 -0.59 2.11 -10.28
CA ALA A 13 -0.14 3.07 -11.29
C ALA A 13 -0.16 4.47 -10.69
N VAL A 14 0.88 5.28 -10.95
CA VAL A 14 0.97 6.67 -10.47
C VAL A 14 1.31 7.63 -11.61
N THR A 15 0.84 8.87 -11.48
CA THR A 15 1.18 9.96 -12.40
C THR A 15 2.46 10.69 -12.00
N GLY A 16 2.97 10.44 -10.79
CA GLY A 16 4.22 10.97 -10.30
C GLY A 16 4.75 10.11 -9.15
N PRO A 17 6.05 9.76 -9.14
CA PRO A 17 6.65 9.04 -8.03
C PRO A 17 6.77 9.96 -6.81
N THR A 18 6.79 9.34 -5.62
CA THR A 18 7.25 10.02 -4.41
C THR A 18 8.74 10.39 -4.53
N GLU A 19 9.24 11.31 -3.69
CA GLU A 19 10.66 11.69 -3.70
C GLU A 19 11.59 10.47 -3.55
N ILE A 20 11.25 9.55 -2.63
CA ILE A 20 12.05 8.34 -2.41
C ILE A 20 12.00 7.37 -3.60
N GLU A 21 10.87 7.27 -4.28
CA GLU A 21 10.75 6.48 -5.52
C GLU A 21 11.57 7.11 -6.64
N ARG A 22 11.55 8.43 -6.79
CA ARG A 22 12.37 9.14 -7.78
C ARG A 22 13.86 8.92 -7.54
N ASP A 23 14.32 8.99 -6.30
CA ASP A 23 15.73 8.66 -5.97
C ASP A 23 16.08 7.21 -6.31
N ARG A 24 15.10 6.29 -6.20
CA ARG A 24 15.25 4.88 -6.52
C ARG A 24 15.22 4.61 -8.01
N GLU A 25 14.38 5.31 -8.78
CA GLU A 25 14.39 5.31 -10.24
C GLU A 25 15.78 5.68 -10.74
N ILE A 26 16.36 6.78 -10.24
CA ILE A 26 17.72 7.21 -10.61
C ILE A 26 18.77 6.17 -10.21
N ARG A 27 18.65 5.58 -9.01
CA ARG A 27 19.62 4.57 -8.52
C ARG A 27 19.58 3.28 -9.33
N TYR A 28 18.41 2.86 -9.78
CA TYR A 28 18.21 1.58 -10.46
C TYR A 28 18.11 1.70 -11.98
N ASP A 29 18.17 2.92 -12.52
CA ASP A 29 17.79 3.19 -13.93
C ASP A 29 16.38 2.65 -14.25
N GLY A 30 15.47 2.80 -13.29
CA GLY A 30 14.14 2.20 -13.29
C GLY A 30 12.99 3.19 -13.48
N ASP A 31 11.77 2.64 -13.46
CA ASP A 31 10.49 3.32 -13.65
C ASP A 31 9.50 2.90 -12.56
N ALA A 32 9.12 3.85 -11.70
CA ALA A 32 8.19 3.65 -10.60
C ALA A 32 6.73 3.96 -10.98
N SER A 33 6.44 4.29 -12.25
CA SER A 33 5.09 4.63 -12.71
C SER A 33 4.09 3.48 -12.54
N PHE A 34 4.56 2.23 -12.57
CA PHE A 34 3.77 1.04 -12.33
C PHE A 34 4.53 0.03 -11.46
N LEU A 35 4.01 -0.27 -10.27
CA LEU A 35 4.64 -1.19 -9.32
C LEU A 35 3.62 -2.15 -8.69
N GLY A 36 4.10 -3.25 -8.12
CA GLY A 36 3.28 -4.09 -7.23
C GLY A 36 3.15 -3.45 -5.86
N PHE A 37 2.09 -3.80 -5.12
CA PHE A 37 1.94 -3.45 -3.71
C PHE A 37 1.43 -4.61 -2.86
N VAL A 38 1.79 -4.57 -1.59
CA VAL A 38 1.26 -5.43 -0.52
C VAL A 38 0.95 -4.55 0.68
N GLY A 39 -0.20 -4.79 1.32
CA GLY A 39 -0.61 -4.10 2.52
C GLY A 39 -1.16 -5.04 3.57
N ALA A 40 -0.42 -5.20 4.65
CA ALA A 40 -0.95 -5.83 5.86
C ALA A 40 -1.94 -4.87 6.52
N GLU A 41 -3.05 -5.38 7.03
CA GLU A 41 -4.14 -4.55 7.51
C GLU A 41 -4.66 -5.06 8.86
N LEU A 42 -5.04 -4.11 9.72
CA LEU A 42 -5.85 -4.36 10.90
C LEU A 42 -7.10 -3.48 10.85
N SER A 43 -8.27 -4.11 10.95
CA SER A 43 -9.55 -3.40 11.08
C SER A 43 -10.14 -3.55 12.48
N PHE A 44 -10.75 -2.47 12.96
CA PHE A 44 -11.37 -2.37 14.29
C PHE A 44 -12.82 -1.98 14.14
N ARG A 45 -13.70 -2.72 14.83
CA ARG A 45 -15.15 -2.48 14.81
C ARG A 45 -15.79 -2.58 16.17
N VAL A 46 -16.70 -1.66 16.46
CA VAL A 46 -17.52 -1.65 17.68
C VAL A 46 -18.94 -2.16 17.39
N ARG A 47 -19.62 -2.70 18.41
CA ARG A 47 -20.95 -3.31 18.24
C ARG A 47 -22.03 -2.29 17.87
N GLN A 48 -21.85 -1.05 18.30
CA GLN A 48 -22.77 0.06 18.10
C GLN A 48 -22.76 0.60 16.66
N ALA A 49 -21.73 0.28 15.88
CA ALA A 49 -21.59 0.68 14.48
C ALA A 49 -21.07 -0.51 13.64
N PRO A 50 -21.90 -1.55 13.44
CA PRO A 50 -21.46 -2.81 12.82
C PRO A 50 -21.08 -2.69 11.33
N ASN A 51 -21.44 -1.58 10.70
CA ASN A 51 -21.16 -1.22 9.32
C ASN A 51 -19.93 -0.31 9.15
N VAL A 52 -19.29 0.13 10.23
CA VAL A 52 -18.13 1.06 10.19
C VAL A 52 -16.91 0.41 10.82
N GLU A 53 -15.77 0.50 10.15
CA GLU A 53 -14.49 0.00 10.64
C GLU A 53 -13.41 1.09 10.56
N LEU A 54 -12.60 1.23 11.62
CA LEU A 54 -11.32 1.95 11.55
C LEU A 54 -10.27 0.98 11.01
N VAL A 55 -9.47 1.41 10.03
CA VAL A 55 -8.53 0.57 9.31
C VAL A 55 -7.15 1.19 9.39
N TYR A 56 -6.16 0.41 9.83
CA TYR A 56 -4.75 0.75 9.71
C TYR A 56 -4.08 -0.22 8.75
N GLN A 57 -3.30 0.31 7.81
CA GLN A 57 -2.58 -0.50 6.83
C GLN A 57 -1.22 0.13 6.48
N PRO A 58 -0.10 -0.51 6.83
CA PRO A 58 1.18 -0.29 6.15
C PRO A 58 1.05 -0.73 4.69
N HIS A 59 1.28 0.19 3.77
CA HIS A 59 1.24 -0.04 2.33
C HIS A 59 2.68 -0.03 1.82
N HIS A 60 3.16 -1.19 1.37
CA HIS A 60 4.46 -1.35 0.73
C HIS A 60 4.26 -1.50 -0.77
N ARG A 61 5.02 -0.76 -1.56
CA ARG A 61 5.03 -0.89 -3.02
C ARG A 61 6.46 -1.00 -3.54
N SER A 62 6.69 -1.86 -4.52
CA SER A 62 8.01 -2.16 -5.07
C SER A 62 7.92 -2.86 -6.42
N GLY A 63 9.04 -2.91 -7.15
CA GLY A 63 9.14 -3.63 -8.42
C GLY A 63 9.55 -5.09 -8.27
N ALA A 64 9.38 -5.67 -7.06
CA ALA A 64 9.71 -7.06 -6.77
C ALA A 64 11.13 -7.45 -7.22
N ASN A 65 12.14 -6.72 -6.71
CA ASN A 65 13.55 -6.92 -7.03
C ASN A 65 13.89 -6.80 -8.53
N GLY A 66 13.33 -5.80 -9.22
CA GLY A 66 13.59 -5.50 -10.63
C GLY A 66 12.66 -6.22 -11.62
N THR A 67 11.72 -7.03 -11.15
CA THR A 67 10.74 -7.71 -12.01
C THR A 67 9.79 -6.73 -12.72
N ILE A 68 9.44 -5.62 -12.06
CA ILE A 68 8.55 -4.58 -12.60
C ILE A 68 9.30 -3.24 -12.60
N GLY A 69 9.33 -2.59 -13.77
CA GLY A 69 9.94 -1.27 -13.95
C GLY A 69 11.44 -1.19 -13.64
N ASP A 70 12.15 -2.32 -13.59
CA ASP A 70 13.53 -2.43 -13.05
C ASP A 70 13.71 -1.81 -11.65
N MET A 71 12.61 -1.71 -10.89
CA MET A 71 12.64 -1.17 -9.54
C MET A 71 12.90 -2.27 -8.54
N LYS A 72 13.98 -2.18 -7.75
CA LYS A 72 14.22 -3.15 -6.67
C LYS A 72 13.33 -2.93 -5.45
N GLU A 73 12.94 -1.69 -5.23
CA GLU A 73 12.21 -1.20 -4.07
C GLU A 73 11.44 0.07 -4.47
N GLY A 74 10.28 0.35 -3.88
CA GLY A 74 9.43 1.51 -4.27
C GLY A 74 9.29 2.50 -3.13
N SER A 75 8.26 2.36 -2.28
CA SER A 75 8.07 3.19 -1.08
C SER A 75 7.15 2.49 -0.07
N ASN A 76 7.10 3.05 1.15
CA ASN A 76 6.16 2.62 2.18
C ASN A 76 5.31 3.80 2.63
N ALA A 77 4.03 3.57 2.87
CA ALA A 77 3.13 4.55 3.47
C ALA A 77 2.34 3.90 4.61
N ASN A 78 2.22 4.61 5.74
CA ASN A 78 1.30 4.21 6.79
C ASN A 78 -0.06 4.85 6.50
N THR A 79 -1.10 4.04 6.39
CA THR A 79 -2.45 4.53 6.10
C THR A 79 -3.37 4.31 7.29
N LEU A 80 -4.23 5.29 7.55
CA LEU A 80 -5.33 5.22 8.51
C LEU A 80 -6.59 5.65 7.78
N GLY A 81 -7.65 4.83 7.84
CA GLY A 81 -8.87 5.06 7.07
C GLY A 81 -10.12 4.56 7.77
N ILE A 82 -11.27 4.92 7.21
CA ILE A 82 -12.59 4.47 7.64
C ILE A 82 -13.20 3.65 6.50
N ARG A 83 -13.72 2.46 6.81
CA ARG A 83 -14.44 1.60 5.85
C ARG A 83 -15.91 1.48 6.23
N TYR A 84 -16.78 1.73 5.26
CA TYR A 84 -18.22 1.55 5.39
C TYR A 84 -18.67 0.31 4.60
N ARG A 85 -19.55 -0.51 5.21
CA ARG A 85 -20.16 -1.68 4.59
C ARG A 85 -21.65 -1.39 4.37
N PHE A 86 -22.09 -1.42 3.11
CA PHE A 86 -23.48 -1.23 2.69
C PHE A 86 -24.30 -2.51 2.84
#